data_AF-A0A9B0TCL6-F1
#
_entry.id   AF-A0A9B0TCL6-F1
#
_cell.length_a   1.000
_cell.length_b   1.000
_cell.length_c   1.000
_cell.angle_alpha   90.00
_cell.angle_beta   90.00
_cell.angle_gamma   90.00
#
_symmetry.space_group_name_H-M   'P 1'
#
loop_
_entity.id
_entity.type
_entity.pdbx_description
1 polymer ?
#
loop_
_entity_poly.entity_id
_entity_poly.type
_entity_poly.pdbx_seq_one_letter_code
_entity_poly.pdbx_strand_id
1 'polypeptide(L)'
;MALSDADKQKQIKHMMAFIEQEANKKAEEIDAKAEEEFNIEKGRLVQTQRLKIMEYYEKKEKQIEQQKKIQMSNLMNQARLEVLRARDDLISGLYQLPELRMIVRCRKQYFPLVKAAVQKAIPMYKTATTRDTNLKHGKDTMFGGESEKTLNEMD
;
A
#
# COMPACT_ATOMS: atom_id res chain seq x y z
N MET A 1 55.45 79.86 -15.55
CA MET A 1 56.46 78.77 -15.58
C MET A 1 55.82 77.56 -16.23
N ALA A 2 56.42 77.04 -17.29
CA ALA A 2 55.96 75.81 -17.92
C ALA A 2 56.40 74.61 -17.07
N LEU A 3 55.50 73.64 -16.84
CA LEU A 3 55.83 72.39 -16.15
C LEU A 3 57.00 71.68 -16.83
N SER A 4 57.95 71.15 -16.04
CA SER A 4 59.08 70.39 -16.57
C SER A 4 58.59 69.09 -17.20
N ASP A 5 59.26 68.60 -18.25
CA ASP A 5 58.86 67.34 -18.90
C ASP A 5 58.90 66.13 -17.98
N ALA A 6 59.72 66.18 -16.91
CA ALA A 6 59.75 65.15 -15.88
C ALA A 6 58.43 65.09 -15.07
N ASP A 7 57.81 66.25 -14.79
CA ASP A 7 56.54 66.31 -14.07
C ASP A 7 55.37 65.85 -14.95
N LYS A 8 55.42 66.16 -16.25
CA LYS A 8 54.47 65.62 -17.24
C LYS A 8 54.55 64.10 -17.33
N GLN A 9 55.76 63.52 -17.36
CA GLN A 9 55.93 62.07 -17.35
C GLN A 9 55.40 61.41 -16.06
N LYS A 10 55.58 62.05 -14.90
CA LYS A 10 55.01 61.56 -13.63
C LYS A 10 53.47 61.55 -13.66
N GLN A 11 52.85 62.60 -14.20
CA GLN A 11 51.39 62.64 -14.36
C GLN A 11 50.89 61.55 -15.30
N ILE A 12 51.56 61.32 -16.44
CA ILE A 12 51.18 60.25 -17.38
C ILE A 12 51.25 58.88 -16.69
N LYS A 13 52.33 58.59 -15.96
CA LYS A 13 52.47 57.35 -15.21
C LYS A 13 51.38 57.17 -14.15
N HIS A 14 51.05 58.24 -13.42
CA HIS A 14 49.96 58.21 -12.45
C HIS A 14 48.61 57.95 -13.13
N MET A 15 48.35 58.56 -14.29
CA MET A 15 47.13 58.34 -15.06
C MET A 15 47.04 56.90 -15.58
N MET A 16 48.14 56.32 -16.05
CA MET A 16 48.19 54.92 -16.49
C MET A 16 47.89 53.96 -15.33
N ALA A 17 48.49 54.18 -14.15
CA ALA A 17 48.24 53.36 -12.97
C ALA A 17 46.78 53.44 -12.50
N PHE A 18 46.15 54.63 -12.61
CA PHE A 18 44.74 54.79 -12.29
C PHE A 18 43.85 53.99 -13.24
N ILE A 19 44.09 54.06 -14.56
CA ILE A 19 43.34 53.30 -15.58
C ILE A 19 43.49 51.80 -15.35
N GLU A 20 44.70 51.34 -15.06
CA GLU A 20 44.98 49.93 -14.77
C GLU A 20 44.24 49.46 -13.50
N GLN A 21 44.26 50.28 -12.44
CA GLN A 21 43.53 49.96 -11.21
C GLN A 21 42.02 49.95 -11.42
N GLU A 22 41.48 50.87 -12.21
CA GLU A 22 40.05 50.93 -12.54
C GLU A 22 39.61 49.72 -13.38
N ALA A 23 40.42 49.31 -14.37
CA ALA A 23 40.19 48.11 -15.16
C ALA A 23 40.20 46.84 -14.27
N ASN A 24 41.19 46.72 -13.37
CA ASN A 24 41.29 45.58 -12.47
C ASN A 24 40.10 45.50 -11.49
N LYS A 25 39.69 46.63 -10.90
CA LYS A 25 38.49 46.67 -10.05
C LYS A 25 37.23 46.28 -10.81
N LYS A 26 37.12 46.70 -12.08
CA LYS A 26 35.96 46.34 -12.90
C LYS A 26 35.95 44.85 -13.22
N ALA A 27 37.11 44.26 -13.49
CA ALA A 27 37.24 42.82 -13.67
C ALA A 27 36.82 42.05 -12.40
N GLU A 28 37.34 42.44 -11.23
CA GLU A 28 36.97 41.83 -9.95
C GLU A 28 35.46 41.96 -9.65
N GLU A 29 34.85 43.10 -9.97
CA GLU A 29 33.40 43.30 -9.78
C GLU A 29 32.57 42.37 -10.68
N ILE A 30 33.02 42.14 -11.92
CA ILE A 30 32.35 41.23 -12.86
C ILE A 30 32.47 39.79 -12.36
N ASP A 31 33.66 39.38 -11.92
CA ASP A 31 33.90 38.02 -11.42
C ASP A 31 33.07 37.74 -10.16
N ALA A 32 33.03 38.67 -9.21
CA ALA A 32 32.21 38.55 -8.01
C ALA A 32 30.72 38.43 -8.33
N LYS A 33 30.21 39.23 -9.29
CA LYS A 33 28.81 39.14 -9.74
C LYS A 33 28.51 37.83 -10.45
N ALA A 34 29.42 37.36 -11.30
CA ALA A 34 29.24 36.09 -12.01
C ALA A 34 29.16 34.92 -11.03
N GLU A 35 29.98 34.92 -9.97
CA GLU A 35 29.94 33.89 -8.93
C GLU A 35 28.66 33.96 -8.09
N GLU A 36 28.19 35.15 -7.75
CA GLU A 36 26.92 35.34 -7.04
C GLU A 36 25.74 34.80 -7.88
N GLU A 37 25.64 35.20 -9.16
CA GLU A 37 24.59 34.73 -10.06
C GLU A 37 24.63 33.22 -10.27
N PHE A 38 25.82 32.64 -10.44
CA PHE A 38 25.99 31.20 -10.56
C PHE A 38 25.44 30.45 -9.34
N ASN A 39 25.75 30.92 -8.14
CA ASN A 39 25.31 30.30 -6.90
C ASN A 39 23.78 30.40 -6.72
N ILE A 40 23.19 31.55 -7.08
CA ILE A 40 21.73 31.75 -7.05
C ILE A 40 21.04 30.78 -8.02
N GLU A 41 21.49 30.70 -9.27
CA GLU A 41 20.82 29.89 -10.28
C GLU A 41 21.01 28.38 -10.02
N LYS A 42 22.19 27.97 -9.55
CA LYS A 42 22.44 26.61 -9.05
C LYS A 42 21.48 26.26 -7.91
N GLY A 43 21.33 27.16 -6.94
CA GLY A 43 20.40 26.99 -5.83
C GLY A 43 18.96 26.83 -6.32
N ARG A 44 18.51 27.71 -7.22
CA ARG A 44 17.17 27.68 -7.82
C ARG A 44 16.90 26.36 -8.55
N LEU A 45 17.83 25.90 -9.36
CA LEU A 45 17.71 24.64 -10.11
C LEU A 45 17.57 23.44 -9.17
N VAL A 46 18.42 23.36 -8.14
CA VAL A 46 18.38 22.27 -7.16
C VAL A 46 17.06 22.26 -6.40
N GLN A 47 16.59 23.42 -5.92
CA GLN A 47 15.32 23.50 -5.18
C GLN A 47 14.13 23.13 -6.06
N THR A 48 14.10 23.61 -7.31
CA THR A 48 13.05 23.28 -8.27
C THR A 48 12.99 21.78 -8.53
N GLN A 49 14.14 21.14 -8.70
CA GLN A 49 14.20 19.70 -8.95
C GLN A 49 13.84 18.88 -7.70
N ARG A 50 14.24 19.33 -6.51
CA ARG A 50 13.83 18.69 -5.24
C ARG A 50 12.32 18.69 -5.07
N LEU A 51 11.64 19.81 -5.36
CA LEU A 51 10.18 19.90 -5.29
C LEU A 51 9.51 18.91 -6.26
N LYS A 52 9.99 18.81 -7.50
CA LYS A 52 9.49 17.83 -8.47
C LYS A 52 9.65 16.39 -7.99
N ILE A 53 10.80 16.07 -7.37
CA ILE A 53 11.06 14.75 -6.80
C ILE A 53 10.09 14.46 -5.66
N MET A 54 9.89 15.41 -4.74
CA MET A 54 8.95 15.26 -3.63
C MET A 54 7.52 15.00 -4.14
N GLU A 55 7.04 15.81 -5.07
CA GLU A 55 5.69 15.68 -5.63
C GLU A 55 5.49 14.33 -6.35
N TYR A 56 6.52 13.85 -7.05
CA TYR A 56 6.50 12.54 -7.71
C TYR A 56 6.36 11.40 -6.70
N TYR A 57 7.13 11.43 -5.61
CA TYR A 57 7.08 10.39 -4.59
C TYR A 57 5.79 10.45 -3.76
N GLU A 58 5.27 11.64 -3.46
CA GLU A 58 3.99 11.79 -2.76
C GLU A 58 2.83 11.19 -3.58
N LYS A 59 2.81 11.43 -4.90
CA LYS A 59 1.83 10.80 -5.80
C LYS A 59 1.98 9.28 -5.84
N LYS A 60 3.21 8.77 -5.90
CA LYS A 60 3.46 7.31 -5.88
C LYS A 60 3.02 6.67 -4.57
N GLU A 61 3.29 7.31 -3.44
CA GLU A 61 2.90 6.79 -2.13
C GLU A 61 1.38 6.66 -2.00
N LYS A 62 0.64 7.71 -2.38
CA LYS A 62 -0.83 7.69 -2.39
C LYS A 62 -1.39 6.60 -3.31
N GLN A 63 -0.80 6.40 -4.48
CA GLN A 63 -1.21 5.33 -5.40
C GLN A 63 -1.00 3.94 -4.78
N ILE A 64 0.17 3.69 -4.17
CA ILE A 64 0.47 2.42 -3.53
C ILE A 64 -0.48 2.16 -2.35
N GLU A 65 -0.79 3.17 -1.55
CA GLU A 65 -1.71 3.03 -0.42
C GLU A 65 -3.13 2.66 -0.88
N GLN A 66 -3.63 3.32 -1.93
CA GLN A 66 -4.93 2.99 -2.53
C GLN A 66 -4.93 1.57 -3.11
N GLN A 67 -3.89 1.19 -3.84
CA GLN A 67 -3.76 -0.15 -4.40
C GLN A 67 -3.74 -1.23 -3.30
N LYS A 68 -3.04 -0.99 -2.19
CA LYS A 68 -3.05 -1.90 -1.02
C LYS A 68 -4.45 -2.06 -0.43
N LYS A 69 -5.22 -0.97 -0.29
CA LYS A 69 -6.60 -1.01 0.19
C LYS A 69 -7.51 -1.82 -0.76
N ILE A 70 -7.37 -1.61 -2.06
CA ILE A 70 -8.11 -2.37 -3.09
C ILE A 70 -7.74 -3.85 -3.03
N GLN A 71 -6.44 -4.18 -2.97
CA GLN A 71 -5.97 -5.56 -2.88
C GLN A 71 -6.51 -6.26 -1.63
N MET A 72 -6.46 -5.60 -0.48
CA MET A 72 -6.99 -6.15 0.77
C MET A 72 -8.51 -6.36 0.68
N SER A 73 -9.25 -5.38 0.15
CA SER A 73 -10.70 -5.50 -0.06
C SER A 73 -11.04 -6.65 -1.01
N ASN A 74 -10.31 -6.79 -2.12
CA ASN A 74 -10.49 -7.87 -3.08
C ASN A 74 -10.23 -9.24 -2.46
N LEU A 75 -9.16 -9.39 -1.67
CA LEU A 75 -8.85 -10.62 -0.97
C LEU A 75 -9.95 -11.01 0.03
N MET A 76 -10.42 -10.05 0.83
CA MET A 76 -11.51 -10.27 1.77
C MET A 76 -12.82 -10.61 1.07
N ASN A 77 -13.13 -9.94 -0.04
CA ASN A 77 -14.32 -10.24 -0.83
C ASN A 77 -14.24 -11.63 -1.47
N GLN A 78 -13.06 -12.04 -1.98
CA GLN A 78 -12.84 -13.37 -2.51
C GLN A 78 -13.07 -14.44 -1.44
N ALA A 79 -12.46 -14.30 -0.26
CA ALA A 79 -12.66 -15.22 0.86
C ALA A 79 -14.14 -15.30 1.29
N ARG A 80 -14.84 -14.16 1.32
CA ARG A 80 -16.28 -14.11 1.60
C ARG A 80 -17.09 -14.88 0.56
N LEU A 81 -16.80 -14.70 -0.74
CA LEU A 81 -17.49 -15.40 -1.82
C LEU A 81 -17.25 -16.92 -1.76
N GLU A 82 -16.05 -17.36 -1.42
CA GLU A 82 -15.73 -18.78 -1.23
C GLU A 82 -16.56 -19.40 -0.10
N VAL A 83 -16.70 -18.72 1.04
CA VAL A 83 -17.55 -19.18 2.15
C VAL A 83 -19.02 -19.26 1.72
N LEU A 84 -19.51 -18.29 0.94
CA LEU A 84 -20.88 -18.30 0.43
C LEU A 84 -21.10 -19.47 -0.55
N ARG A 85 -20.18 -19.71 -1.49
CA ARG A 85 -20.25 -20.87 -2.40
C ARG A 85 -20.28 -22.19 -1.64
N ALA A 86 -19.37 -22.40 -0.70
CA ALA A 86 -19.35 -23.62 0.11
C ALA A 86 -20.66 -23.83 0.91
N ARG A 87 -21.31 -22.73 1.31
CA ARG A 87 -22.62 -22.79 1.97
C ARG A 87 -23.74 -23.17 0.99
N ASP A 88 -23.75 -22.59 -0.20
CA ASP A 88 -24.74 -22.91 -1.24
C ASP A 88 -24.59 -24.36 -1.71
N ASP A 89 -23.35 -24.85 -1.84
CA ASP A 89 -23.04 -26.25 -2.15
C ASP A 89 -23.57 -27.18 -1.04
N LEU A 90 -23.37 -26.81 0.23
CA LEU A 90 -23.90 -27.57 1.36
C LEU A 90 -25.43 -27.67 1.28
N ILE A 91 -26.12 -26.55 1.10
CA ILE A 91 -27.58 -26.50 1.01
C ILE A 91 -28.09 -27.31 -0.19
N SER A 92 -27.42 -27.19 -1.34
CA SER A 92 -27.75 -27.98 -2.54
C SER A 92 -27.60 -29.48 -2.29
N GLY A 93 -26.54 -29.89 -1.59
CA GLY A 93 -26.36 -31.28 -1.15
C GLY A 93 -27.45 -31.75 -0.18
N LEU A 94 -27.93 -30.89 0.74
CA LEU A 94 -29.05 -31.21 1.63
C LEU A 94 -30.34 -31.46 0.86
N TYR A 95 -30.60 -30.74 -0.24
CA TYR A 95 -31.79 -30.98 -1.08
C TYR A 95 -31.70 -32.29 -1.87
N GLN A 96 -30.50 -32.72 -2.26
CA GLN A 96 -30.29 -33.96 -3.03
C GLN A 96 -30.34 -35.22 -2.16
N LEU A 97 -30.08 -35.11 -0.86
CA LEU A 97 -30.07 -36.22 0.08
C LEU A 97 -31.32 -36.19 0.97
N PRO A 98 -32.35 -37.03 0.73
CA PRO A 98 -33.61 -37.00 1.46
C PRO A 98 -33.55 -37.57 2.90
N GLU A 99 -32.36 -37.86 3.43
CA GLU A 99 -32.21 -38.50 4.74
C GLU A 99 -32.48 -37.55 5.91
N LEU A 100 -33.26 -38.01 6.91
CA LEU A 100 -33.70 -37.20 8.06
C LEU A 100 -32.57 -36.72 8.98
N ARG A 101 -31.36 -37.29 8.85
CA ARG A 101 -30.25 -37.06 9.78
C ARG A 101 -28.92 -37.04 9.03
N MET A 102 -28.30 -35.86 8.97
CA MET A 102 -27.05 -35.66 8.24
C MET A 102 -25.95 -35.18 9.20
N ILE A 103 -24.72 -35.68 8.99
CA ILE A 103 -23.55 -35.31 9.80
C ILE A 103 -22.49 -34.66 8.92
N VAL A 104 -22.24 -33.36 9.14
CA VAL A 104 -21.15 -32.65 8.46
C VAL A 104 -19.86 -32.88 9.25
N ARG A 105 -18.87 -33.52 8.61
CA ARG A 105 -17.53 -33.71 9.18
C ARG A 105 -16.60 -32.58 8.70
N CYS A 106 -15.85 -31.98 9.62
CA CYS A 106 -14.89 -30.93 9.30
C CYS A 106 -13.60 -31.08 10.13
N ARG A 107 -12.48 -30.54 9.63
CA ARG A 107 -11.23 -30.46 10.41
C ARG A 107 -11.40 -29.47 11.56
N LYS A 108 -10.76 -29.74 12.71
CA LYS A 108 -10.77 -28.88 13.92
C LYS A 108 -10.57 -27.39 13.63
N GLN A 109 -9.67 -27.06 12.71
CA GLN A 109 -9.34 -25.68 12.34
C GLN A 109 -10.52 -24.90 11.73
N TYR A 110 -11.43 -25.58 11.03
CA TYR A 110 -12.60 -24.95 10.40
C TYR A 110 -13.88 -25.12 11.22
N PHE A 111 -13.79 -25.72 12.41
CA PHE A 111 -14.92 -26.04 13.27
C PHE A 111 -15.82 -24.83 13.60
N PRO A 112 -15.29 -23.65 13.99
CA PRO A 112 -16.13 -22.49 14.28
C PRO A 112 -16.89 -21.99 13.05
N LEU A 113 -16.23 -22.01 11.88
CA LEU A 113 -16.78 -21.52 10.61
C LEU A 113 -17.90 -22.44 10.11
N VAL A 114 -17.66 -23.75 10.13
CA VAL A 114 -18.63 -24.78 9.72
C VAL A 114 -19.84 -24.79 10.66
N LYS A 115 -19.63 -24.66 11.97
CA LYS A 115 -20.72 -24.56 12.95
C LYS A 115 -21.62 -23.36 12.65
N ALA A 116 -21.04 -22.20 12.37
CA ALA A 116 -21.80 -21.00 12.02
C ALA A 116 -22.56 -21.15 10.69
N ALA A 117 -21.97 -21.82 9.69
CA ALA A 117 -22.62 -22.08 8.41
C ALA A 117 -23.81 -23.05 8.55
N VAL A 118 -23.63 -24.14 9.30
CA VAL A 118 -24.67 -25.13 9.60
C VAL A 118 -25.84 -24.50 10.36
N GLN A 119 -25.56 -23.72 11.41
CA GLN A 119 -26.60 -23.02 12.18
C GLN A 119 -27.46 -22.08 11.32
N LYS A 120 -26.86 -21.45 10.30
CA LYS A 120 -27.59 -20.58 9.37
C LYS A 120 -28.28 -21.33 8.22
N ALA A 121 -27.87 -22.56 7.91
CA ALA A 121 -28.47 -23.38 6.86
C ALA A 121 -29.76 -24.08 7.32
N ILE A 122 -29.82 -24.52 8.58
CA ILE A 122 -31.00 -25.18 9.19
C ILE A 122 -32.31 -24.38 9.01
N PRO A 123 -32.40 -23.09 9.38
CA PRO A 123 -33.65 -22.34 9.20
C PRO A 123 -34.01 -22.15 7.73
N MET A 124 -33.03 -21.99 6.83
CA MET A 124 -33.30 -21.82 5.40
C MET A 124 -33.89 -23.08 4.77
N TYR A 125 -33.35 -24.26 5.11
CA TYR A 125 -33.89 -25.54 4.64
C TYR A 125 -35.29 -25.82 5.21
N LYS A 126 -35.51 -25.50 6.50
CA LYS A 126 -36.81 -25.65 7.17
C LYS A 126 -37.89 -24.79 6.51
N THR A 127 -37.58 -23.54 6.15
CA THR A 127 -38.51 -22.64 5.44
C THR A 127 -38.82 -23.13 4.02
N ALA A 128 -37.86 -23.72 3.33
CA ALA A 128 -38.03 -24.17 1.95
C ALA A 128 -38.75 -25.52 1.81
N THR A 129 -38.61 -26.42 2.79
CA THR A 129 -39.06 -27.82 2.66
C THR A 129 -40.18 -28.19 3.63
N THR A 130 -40.51 -27.32 4.59
CA THR A 130 -41.52 -27.53 5.66
C THR A 130 -41.30 -28.83 6.46
N ARG A 131 -40.09 -29.40 6.43
CA ARG A 131 -39.68 -30.63 7.13
C ARG A 131 -38.58 -30.30 8.14
N ASP A 132 -38.63 -30.95 9.30
CA ASP A 132 -37.58 -30.84 10.32
C ASP A 132 -36.41 -31.79 10.00
N THR A 133 -35.22 -31.24 9.76
CA THR A 133 -33.98 -32.00 9.56
C THR A 133 -33.03 -31.82 10.73
N ASN A 134 -32.58 -32.96 11.29
CA ASN A 134 -31.58 -32.99 12.35
C ASN A 134 -30.17 -32.99 11.75
N LEU A 135 -29.67 -31.81 11.41
CA LEU A 135 -28.30 -31.62 10.91
C LEU A 135 -27.33 -31.47 12.09
N LYS A 136 -26.55 -32.51 12.38
CA LYS A 136 -25.56 -32.53 13.48
C LYS A 136 -24.15 -32.34 12.94
N HIS A 137 -23.28 -31.71 13.73
CA HIS A 137 -21.85 -31.62 13.41
C HIS A 137 -21.09 -32.79 14.07
N GLY A 138 -20.29 -33.52 13.32
CA GLY A 138 -19.44 -34.59 13.87
C GLY A 138 -18.24 -33.98 14.60
N LYS A 139 -18.09 -34.26 15.90
CA LYS A 139 -16.83 -34.00 16.61
C LYS A 139 -15.90 -35.18 16.32
N ASP A 140 -14.89 -34.94 15.50
CA ASP A 140 -13.71 -35.77 15.20
C ASP A 140 -13.91 -37.29 15.15
N THR A 141 -13.76 -37.86 13.95
CA THR A 141 -13.14 -39.19 13.84
C THR A 141 -12.02 -39.07 12.83
N MET A 142 -10.80 -39.27 13.32
CA MET A 142 -9.58 -39.43 12.54
C MET A 142 -9.83 -40.49 11.46
N PHE A 143 -9.16 -40.34 10.31
CA PHE A 143 -9.00 -41.47 9.38
C PHE A 143 -8.28 -42.60 10.12
N GLY A 144 -8.98 -43.70 10.35
CA GLY A 144 -8.48 -44.89 11.04
C GLY A 144 -9.67 -45.70 11.52
N GLY A 145 -9.82 -46.91 11.00
CA GLY A 145 -10.88 -47.82 11.42
C GLY A 145 -10.78 -48.10 12.92
N GLU A 146 -11.93 -48.16 13.57
CA GLU A 146 -12.38 -49.24 14.45
C GLU A 146 -13.66 -48.79 15.15
N SER A 147 -14.51 -49.79 15.36
CA SER A 147 -15.83 -49.75 15.96
C SER A 147 -15.88 -49.04 17.31
N GLU A 148 -16.82 -48.13 17.48
CA GLU A 148 -17.39 -47.86 18.81
C GLU A 148 -18.91 -47.72 18.72
N LYS A 149 -19.56 -48.79 19.17
CA LYS A 149 -20.97 -48.87 19.51
C LYS A 149 -21.23 -47.88 20.66
N THR A 150 -22.28 -47.07 20.57
CA THR A 150 -22.95 -46.58 21.79
C THR A 150 -24.37 -47.11 21.81
N LEU A 151 -24.53 -48.02 22.76
CA LEU A 151 -25.73 -48.75 23.16
C LEU A 151 -26.93 -47.83 23.39
N ASN A 152 -28.10 -48.35 23.01
CA ASN A 152 -29.33 -48.14 23.76
C ASN A 152 -29.15 -48.71 25.18
N GLU A 153 -29.60 -47.99 26.20
CA GLU A 153 -30.39 -48.46 27.36
C GLU A 153 -30.49 -47.31 28.38
N MET A 154 -31.71 -46.85 28.66
CA MET A 154 -32.43 -47.02 29.94
C MET A 154 -32.06 -45.96 30.98
N ASP A 155 -32.85 -44.89 31.03
CA ASP A 155 -33.75 -44.52 32.14
C ASP A 155 -34.67 -43.37 31.72
#